data_AF-A0A1M7Q112-F1
#
_entry.id   AF-A0A1M7Q112-F1
#
_cell.length_a   1.000
_cell.length_b   1.000
_cell.length_c   1.000
_cell.angle_alpha   90.00
_cell.angle_beta   90.00
_cell.angle_gamma   90.00
#
_symmetry.space_group_name_H-M   'P 1'
#
loop_
_entity.id
_entity.type
_entity.pdbx_description
1 polymer ?
#
loop_
_entity_poly.entity_id
_entity_poly.type
_entity_poly.pdbx_seq_one_letter_code
_entity_poly.pdbx_strand_id
1 'polypeptide(L)'
;MKFIALLLVFTACNPGDLRQAPDYDLEVEKKSIAFGDTIVSPVFSLFSIENTDSPQHLFLDRFKNIVITNPVETKFIRKITIKTGDGPNSISSGINDFFPLSDSTFLIESFPSYYIINNSGETIKKIDILSKLSNLFGDKYEDDLYITSSMSHVPIINQNEYVLQVFRPNLQMKADYPEYPLFVKMRIDENLRVELIPLDIFFPEEFKTQPNSTYAQHERPKYNITDNHIVFGFGFSSKVFMYNLANSTMSSLDLKIENGTNFSPPESTGTTQIGNTLFTSFDVPLIDFENDKIFRFHIDINEENSMNNIGYLSVFDTDGKKLMESSLGKNSDRMLRNPFLLDGQFYMNSYFPATEAENLDFYKFSLIEK
;
A
#
# COMPACT_ATOMS: atom_id res chain seq x y z
N MET A 1 22.60 -11.59 64.29
CA MET A 1 21.48 -11.34 63.35
C MET A 1 21.85 -10.17 62.46
N LYS A 2 21.96 -10.38 61.15
CA LYS A 2 22.29 -9.33 60.17
C LYS A 2 20.98 -8.72 59.66
N PHE A 3 20.79 -7.41 59.84
CA PHE A 3 19.77 -6.64 59.13
C PHE A 3 20.37 -6.16 57.81
N ILE A 4 19.83 -6.62 56.68
CA ILE A 4 20.11 -6.06 55.36
C ILE A 4 19.10 -4.94 55.18
N ALA A 5 19.57 -3.69 55.22
CA ALA A 5 18.80 -2.55 54.76
C ALA A 5 18.75 -2.60 53.24
N LEU A 6 17.57 -2.88 52.70
CA LEU A 6 17.26 -2.84 51.27
C LEU A 6 17.30 -1.37 50.83
N LEU A 7 18.37 -0.99 50.13
CA LEU A 7 18.50 0.33 49.52
C LEU A 7 17.64 0.33 48.24
N LEU A 8 16.40 0.80 48.34
CA LEU A 8 15.54 1.10 47.20
C LEU A 8 16.10 2.35 46.51
N VAL A 9 16.95 2.15 45.50
CA VAL A 9 17.29 3.20 44.55
C VAL A 9 16.10 3.34 43.61
N PHE A 10 15.18 4.25 43.95
CA PHE A 10 14.28 4.83 42.96
C PHE A 10 15.15 5.72 42.07
N THR A 11 15.61 5.20 40.93
CA THR A 11 15.98 6.07 39.82
C THR A 11 14.70 6.78 39.40
N ALA A 12 14.57 8.02 39.85
CA ALA A 12 13.60 8.95 39.29
C ALA A 12 13.77 8.93 37.76
N CYS A 13 12.72 8.51 37.05
CA CYS A 13 12.55 8.91 35.68
C CYS A 13 12.65 10.44 35.69
N ASN A 14 13.67 10.99 35.05
CA ASN A 14 13.58 12.37 34.59
C ASN A 14 12.26 12.47 33.81
N PRO A 15 11.36 13.41 34.13
CA PRO A 15 10.34 13.83 33.18
C PRO A 15 11.12 14.52 32.06
N GLY A 16 11.64 13.71 31.14
CA GLY A 16 12.26 14.19 29.93
C GLY A 16 11.21 14.98 29.19
N ASP A 17 11.38 16.30 29.21
CA ASP A 17 10.99 17.23 28.17
C ASP A 17 9.69 16.82 27.46
N LEU A 18 8.54 17.10 28.09
CA LEU A 18 7.26 17.21 27.38
C LEU A 18 7.38 18.42 26.44
N ARG A 19 8.16 18.29 25.37
CA ARG A 19 8.03 19.16 24.22
C ARG A 19 6.60 18.95 23.74
N GLN A 20 5.78 19.97 23.94
CA GLN A 20 4.54 20.07 23.19
C GLN A 20 4.96 19.91 21.73
N ALA A 21 4.41 18.88 21.07
CA ALA A 21 4.69 18.74 19.66
C ALA A 21 4.18 20.03 19.00
N PRO A 22 4.93 20.60 18.05
CA PRO A 22 4.43 21.72 17.28
C PRO A 22 3.06 21.34 16.69
N ASP A 23 2.10 22.26 16.82
CA ASP A 23 0.81 22.15 16.17
C ASP A 23 1.01 22.51 14.69
N TYR A 24 0.46 21.72 13.78
CA TYR A 24 0.67 21.88 12.35
C TYR A 24 -0.64 22.27 11.65
N ASP A 25 -0.53 23.16 10.65
CA ASP A 25 -1.56 23.38 9.64
C ASP A 25 -1.21 22.65 8.33
N LEU A 26 -2.23 22.41 7.49
CA LEU A 26 -2.09 21.74 6.20
C LEU A 26 -2.28 22.72 5.03
N GLU A 27 -1.21 23.01 4.30
CA GLU A 27 -1.29 23.73 3.02
C GLU A 27 -1.51 22.74 1.88
N VAL A 28 -2.43 23.08 0.96
CA VAL A 28 -2.77 22.23 -0.18
C VAL A 28 -2.46 22.95 -1.49
N GLU A 29 -1.54 22.40 -2.27
CA GLU A 29 -1.22 22.85 -3.62
C GLU A 29 -1.79 21.86 -4.64
N LYS A 30 -2.50 22.38 -5.66
CA LYS A 30 -3.01 21.61 -6.79
C LYS A 30 -2.13 21.82 -8.01
N LYS A 31 -1.67 20.73 -8.62
CA LYS A 31 -0.98 20.70 -9.91
C LYS A 31 -1.73 19.80 -10.88
N SER A 32 -1.60 20.04 -12.18
CA SER A 32 -2.27 19.24 -13.21
C SER A 32 -1.27 18.82 -14.27
N ILE A 33 -1.33 17.56 -14.71
CA ILE A 33 -0.56 17.05 -15.85
C ILE A 33 -1.52 16.80 -16.99
N ALA A 34 -1.24 17.41 -18.15
CA ALA A 34 -1.96 17.13 -19.40
C ALA A 34 -1.32 15.96 -20.14
N PHE A 35 -2.14 15.05 -20.66
CA PHE A 35 -1.71 13.85 -21.38
C PHE A 35 -1.97 13.91 -22.89
N GLY A 36 -2.48 15.04 -23.39
CA GLY A 36 -2.91 15.19 -24.78
C GLY A 36 -3.97 14.15 -25.13
N ASP A 37 -3.74 13.40 -26.21
CA ASP A 37 -4.66 12.34 -26.69
C ASP A 37 -4.57 11.03 -25.88
N THR A 38 -3.71 10.99 -24.85
CA THR A 38 -3.60 9.82 -23.97
C THR A 38 -4.56 9.98 -22.80
N ILE A 39 -5.31 8.93 -22.56
CA ILE A 39 -6.24 8.83 -21.45
C ILE A 39 -5.54 8.04 -20.35
N VAL A 40 -5.68 8.47 -19.09
CA VAL A 40 -5.08 7.77 -17.96
C VAL A 40 -6.15 7.33 -16.98
N SER A 41 -6.08 6.06 -16.57
CA SER A 41 -6.84 5.57 -15.43
C SER A 41 -6.03 5.76 -14.16
N PRO A 42 -6.49 6.59 -13.20
CA PRO A 42 -5.80 6.72 -11.92
C PRO A 42 -5.98 5.48 -11.04
N VAL A 43 -6.78 4.47 -11.44
CA VAL A 43 -7.04 3.29 -10.60
C VAL A 43 -5.77 2.47 -10.33
N PHE A 44 -4.89 2.37 -11.32
CA PHE A 44 -3.65 1.60 -11.25
C PHE A 44 -2.49 2.55 -11.41
N SER A 45 -2.07 3.15 -10.31
CA SER A 45 -0.96 4.09 -10.30
C SER A 45 0.09 3.67 -9.30
N LEU A 46 1.34 3.72 -9.74
CA LEU A 46 2.51 3.42 -8.93
C LEU A 46 3.39 4.67 -8.91
N PHE A 47 3.87 5.04 -7.73
CA PHE A 47 4.91 6.04 -7.60
C PHE A 47 6.27 5.35 -7.43
N SER A 48 7.27 5.76 -8.21
CA SER A 48 8.62 5.19 -8.17
C SER A 48 9.65 6.31 -8.17
N ILE A 49 10.47 6.38 -7.13
CA ILE A 49 11.71 7.16 -7.10
C ILE A 49 12.88 6.26 -7.45
N GLU A 50 12.84 5.02 -6.94
CA GLU A 50 13.89 4.04 -7.16
C GLU A 50 13.96 3.66 -8.66
N ASN A 51 15.19 3.57 -9.17
CA ASN A 51 15.55 3.12 -10.53
C ASN A 51 15.50 4.17 -11.64
N THR A 52 15.45 5.46 -11.30
CA THR A 52 15.38 6.57 -12.26
C THR A 52 16.16 7.78 -11.75
N ASP A 53 16.65 8.65 -12.63
CA ASP A 53 17.32 9.91 -12.25
C ASP A 53 16.35 11.01 -11.74
N SER A 54 15.04 10.76 -11.79
CA SER A 54 14.01 11.76 -11.45
C SER A 54 12.73 11.08 -10.98
N PRO A 55 11.99 11.59 -9.98
CA PRO A 55 10.74 11.00 -9.51
C PRO A 55 9.74 10.72 -10.64
N GLN A 56 9.25 9.48 -10.75
CA GLN A 56 8.26 9.08 -11.75
C GLN A 56 6.97 8.62 -11.10
N HIS A 57 5.85 9.03 -11.70
CA HIS A 57 4.54 8.45 -11.41
C HIS A 57 4.10 7.67 -12.65
N LEU A 58 3.78 6.40 -12.46
CA LEU A 58 3.42 5.50 -13.53
C LEU A 58 1.94 5.13 -13.40
N PHE A 59 1.28 4.96 -14.53
CA PHE A 59 -0.13 4.60 -14.60
C PHE A 59 -0.35 3.47 -15.60
N LEU A 60 -1.27 2.56 -15.29
CA LEU A 60 -1.77 1.59 -16.24
C LEU A 60 -3.05 2.10 -16.90
N ASP A 61 -2.93 2.56 -18.14
CA ASP A 61 -4.06 2.97 -18.96
C ASP A 61 -4.72 1.75 -19.62
N ARG A 62 -6.01 1.55 -19.31
CA ARG A 62 -6.91 0.51 -19.86
C ARG A 62 -6.28 -0.88 -19.94
N PHE A 63 -5.38 -1.22 -19.02
CA PHE A 63 -4.64 -2.50 -19.03
C PHE A 63 -3.87 -2.76 -20.33
N LYS A 64 -3.44 -1.71 -21.03
CA LYS A 64 -2.77 -1.80 -22.33
C LYS A 64 -1.58 -0.88 -22.47
N ASN A 65 -1.52 0.21 -21.72
CA ASN A 65 -0.40 1.14 -21.79
C ASN A 65 0.15 1.44 -20.40
N ILE A 66 1.47 1.52 -20.29
CA ILE A 66 2.14 2.16 -19.16
C ILE A 66 2.38 3.61 -19.54
N VAL A 67 1.81 4.53 -18.78
CA VAL A 67 2.00 5.97 -18.91
C VAL A 67 2.92 6.45 -17.80
N ILE A 68 3.98 7.15 -18.15
CA ILE A 68 5.01 7.60 -17.20
C ILE A 68 5.02 9.13 -17.18
N THR A 69 4.95 9.71 -15.99
CA THR A 69 4.99 11.16 -15.76
C THR A 69 6.02 11.54 -14.70
N ASN A 70 6.35 12.83 -14.65
CA ASN A 70 7.05 13.44 -13.53
C ASN A 70 6.06 14.35 -12.78
N PRO A 71 5.66 14.00 -11.53
CA PRO A 71 4.71 14.80 -10.76
C PRO A 71 5.28 16.13 -10.25
N VAL A 72 6.61 16.27 -10.13
CA VAL A 72 7.27 17.51 -9.70
C VAL A 72 7.27 18.53 -10.82
N GLU A 73 7.72 18.11 -12.01
CA GLU A 73 7.79 18.92 -13.23
C GLU A 73 6.44 19.04 -13.94
N THR A 74 5.40 18.35 -13.46
CA THR A 74 4.06 18.31 -14.05
C THR A 74 4.06 17.88 -15.52
N LYS A 75 4.86 16.86 -15.85
CA LYS A 75 5.23 16.54 -17.23
C LYS A 75 4.89 15.09 -17.59
N PHE A 76 4.25 14.89 -18.75
CA PHE A 76 4.20 13.59 -19.41
C PHE A 76 5.58 13.24 -19.99
N ILE A 77 6.11 12.07 -19.64
CA ILE A 77 7.42 11.61 -20.10
C ILE A 77 7.26 10.75 -21.35
N ARG A 78 6.53 9.63 -21.23
CA ARG A 78 6.33 8.66 -22.33
C ARG A 78 5.17 7.71 -22.08
N LYS A 79 4.79 6.98 -23.13
CA LYS A 79 3.80 5.90 -23.10
C LYS A 79 4.39 4.64 -23.73
N ILE A 80 4.19 3.49 -23.09
CA ILE A 80 4.61 2.18 -23.56
C ILE A 80 3.35 1.35 -23.78
N THR A 81 3.10 0.94 -25.03
CA THR A 81 1.97 0.05 -25.34
C THR A 81 2.39 -1.40 -25.17
N ILE A 82 1.72 -2.10 -24.26
CA ILE A 82 1.95 -3.50 -23.94
C ILE A 82 1.36 -4.37 -25.05
N LYS A 83 2.16 -5.29 -25.60
CA LYS A 83 1.67 -6.25 -26.59
C LYS A 83 0.83 -7.31 -25.89
N THR A 84 -0.45 -7.42 -26.26
CA THR A 84 -1.39 -8.41 -25.74
C THR A 84 -1.91 -9.33 -26.85
N GLY A 85 -2.29 -10.55 -26.52
CA GLY A 85 -2.90 -11.53 -27.43
C GLY A 85 -2.02 -12.74 -27.75
N ASP A 86 -2.35 -13.44 -28.83
CA ASP A 86 -1.74 -14.72 -29.22
C ASP A 86 -0.45 -14.49 -30.03
N GLY A 87 0.63 -14.09 -29.35
CA GLY A 87 1.94 -13.89 -29.96
C GLY A 87 3.07 -14.28 -29.02
N PRO A 88 4.24 -14.70 -29.54
CA PRO A 88 5.36 -15.16 -28.71
C PRO A 88 5.92 -14.07 -27.78
N ASN A 89 5.74 -12.79 -28.15
CA ASN A 89 6.20 -11.63 -27.38
C ASN A 89 5.03 -10.84 -26.77
N SER A 90 3.86 -11.48 -26.60
CA SER A 90 2.64 -10.86 -26.12
C SER A 90 2.19 -11.46 -24.79
N ILE A 91 1.50 -10.65 -23.99
CA ILE A 91 0.80 -11.10 -22.79
C ILE A 91 -0.53 -11.72 -23.24
N SER A 92 -0.68 -13.01 -23.00
CA SER A 92 -1.84 -13.81 -23.45
C SER A 92 -3.07 -13.67 -22.56
N SER A 93 -2.92 -13.10 -21.36
CA SER A 93 -3.96 -12.99 -20.34
C SER A 93 -4.22 -11.53 -19.96
N GLY A 94 -5.28 -11.27 -19.18
CA GLY A 94 -5.59 -9.94 -18.67
C GLY A 94 -4.46 -9.42 -17.76
N ILE A 95 -4.15 -8.13 -17.86
CA ILE A 95 -3.17 -7.47 -16.98
C ILE A 95 -3.89 -7.03 -15.71
N ASN A 96 -3.29 -7.31 -14.56
CA ASN A 96 -3.82 -6.89 -13.26
C ASN A 96 -3.04 -5.70 -12.69
N ASP A 97 -1.71 -5.73 -12.83
CA ASP A 97 -0.83 -4.72 -12.23
C ASP A 97 0.54 -4.67 -12.94
N PHE A 98 1.38 -3.69 -12.59
CA PHE A 98 2.71 -3.53 -13.19
C PHE A 98 3.71 -2.82 -12.26
N PHE A 99 5.00 -3.15 -12.42
CA PHE A 99 6.11 -2.59 -11.62
C PHE A 99 7.33 -2.32 -12.48
N PRO A 100 8.04 -1.19 -12.29
CA PRO A 100 9.34 -0.98 -12.91
C PRO A 100 10.36 -1.97 -12.35
N LEU A 101 11.10 -2.64 -13.25
CA LEU A 101 12.33 -3.38 -12.92
C LEU A 101 13.57 -2.51 -13.12
N SER A 102 13.52 -1.65 -14.13
CA SER A 102 14.54 -0.65 -14.45
C SER A 102 13.87 0.49 -15.20
N ASP A 103 14.64 1.50 -15.58
CA ASP A 103 14.23 2.55 -16.52
C ASP A 103 13.63 2.02 -17.84
N SER A 104 13.89 0.77 -18.22
CA SER A 104 13.54 0.24 -19.55
C SER A 104 12.79 -1.09 -19.54
N THR A 105 12.52 -1.65 -18.37
CA THR A 105 11.88 -2.96 -18.23
C THR A 105 10.86 -2.95 -17.11
N PHE A 106 9.75 -3.65 -17.33
CA PHE A 106 8.63 -3.70 -16.39
C PHE A 106 8.23 -5.14 -16.13
N LEU A 107 7.88 -5.42 -14.89
CA LEU A 107 7.17 -6.61 -14.47
C LEU A 107 5.67 -6.34 -14.61
N ILE A 108 4.94 -7.24 -15.25
CA ILE A 108 3.51 -7.17 -15.45
C ILE A 108 2.88 -8.36 -14.74
N GLU A 109 1.99 -8.09 -13.79
CA GLU A 109 1.15 -9.10 -13.15
C GLU A 109 0.01 -9.47 -14.12
N SER A 110 -0.08 -10.75 -14.50
CA SER A 110 -1.14 -11.26 -15.36
C SER A 110 -1.49 -12.70 -14.97
N PHE A 111 -2.31 -12.83 -13.92
CA PHE A 111 -2.55 -14.10 -13.25
C PHE A 111 -3.01 -15.22 -14.21
N PRO A 112 -2.43 -16.44 -14.15
CA PRO A 112 -1.54 -16.99 -13.10
C PRO A 112 -0.04 -16.80 -13.37
N SER A 113 0.36 -15.89 -14.26
CA SER A 113 1.77 -15.66 -14.62
C SER A 113 2.19 -14.22 -14.42
N TYR A 114 3.50 -14.00 -14.31
CA TYR A 114 4.10 -12.68 -14.34
C TYR A 114 4.91 -12.58 -15.63
N TYR A 115 4.94 -11.41 -16.24
CA TYR A 115 5.61 -11.17 -17.51
C TYR A 115 6.63 -10.06 -17.33
N ILE A 116 7.84 -10.22 -17.86
CA ILE A 116 8.78 -9.11 -17.98
C ILE A 116 8.68 -8.57 -19.39
N ILE A 117 8.45 -7.27 -19.52
CA ILE A 117 8.40 -6.56 -20.80
C ILE A 117 9.54 -5.55 -20.91
N ASN A 118 9.97 -5.25 -22.14
CA ASN A 118 10.90 -4.18 -22.44
C ASN A 118 10.18 -2.84 -22.74
N ASN A 119 10.95 -1.78 -23.02
CA ASN A 119 10.42 -0.44 -23.33
C ASN A 119 9.60 -0.36 -24.64
N SER A 120 9.66 -1.41 -25.48
CA SER A 120 8.83 -1.55 -26.69
C SER A 120 7.52 -2.30 -26.40
N GLY A 121 7.26 -2.68 -25.14
CA GLY A 121 6.09 -3.41 -24.71
C GLY A 121 6.10 -4.91 -25.06
N GLU A 122 7.26 -5.44 -25.45
CA GLU A 122 7.42 -6.85 -25.82
C GLU A 122 7.76 -7.71 -24.62
N THR A 123 7.11 -8.86 -24.49
CA THR A 123 7.46 -9.87 -23.49
C THR A 123 8.85 -10.43 -23.78
N ILE A 124 9.75 -10.33 -22.82
CA ILE A 124 11.08 -10.95 -22.84
C ILE A 124 11.16 -12.18 -21.92
N LYS A 125 10.27 -12.28 -20.93
CA LYS A 125 10.20 -13.44 -20.02
C LYS A 125 8.78 -13.67 -19.53
N LYS A 126 8.35 -14.92 -19.51
CA LYS A 126 7.18 -15.38 -18.74
C LYS A 126 7.65 -16.12 -17.49
N ILE A 127 7.01 -15.83 -16.37
CA ILE A 127 7.29 -16.38 -15.04
C ILE A 127 6.02 -17.09 -14.57
N ASP A 128 6.12 -18.39 -14.33
CA ASP A 128 5.04 -19.15 -13.68
C ASP A 128 5.11 -18.91 -12.17
N ILE A 129 4.40 -17.88 -11.70
CA ILE A 129 4.45 -17.46 -10.29
C ILE A 129 3.72 -18.46 -9.40
N LEU A 130 2.64 -19.08 -9.89
CA LEU A 130 1.85 -20.02 -9.13
C LEU A 130 2.66 -21.30 -8.85
N SER A 131 3.34 -21.84 -9.87
CA SER A 131 4.24 -22.99 -9.67
C SER A 131 5.36 -22.67 -8.68
N LYS A 132 5.91 -21.46 -8.70
CA LYS A 132 6.93 -21.03 -7.72
C LYS A 132 6.38 -20.94 -6.31
N LEU A 133 5.16 -20.44 -6.14
CA LEU A 133 4.49 -20.35 -4.86
C LEU A 133 4.19 -21.74 -4.28
N SER A 134 3.64 -22.65 -5.09
CA SER A 134 3.37 -24.04 -4.69
C SER A 134 4.66 -24.75 -4.26
N ASN A 135 5.76 -24.57 -4.99
CA ASN A 135 7.06 -25.13 -4.61
C ASN A 135 7.61 -24.54 -3.30
N LEU A 136 7.31 -23.28 -2.99
CA LEU A 136 7.83 -22.61 -1.80
C LEU A 136 7.13 -23.09 -0.52
N PHE A 137 5.82 -23.27 -0.59
CA PHE A 137 5.00 -23.60 0.59
C PHE A 137 4.56 -25.08 0.66
N GLY A 138 4.76 -25.83 -0.42
CA GLY A 138 4.38 -27.24 -0.54
C GLY A 138 2.89 -27.50 -0.32
N ASP A 139 2.57 -28.76 -0.05
CA ASP A 139 1.21 -29.28 0.15
C ASP A 139 0.43 -28.59 1.31
N LYS A 140 1.13 -27.85 2.19
CA LYS A 140 0.51 -27.19 3.36
C LYS A 140 -0.58 -26.20 2.92
N TYR A 141 -0.41 -25.57 1.76
CA TYR A 141 -1.28 -24.50 1.28
C TYR A 141 -1.57 -24.52 -0.23
N GLU A 142 -1.38 -25.68 -0.87
CA GLU A 142 -1.34 -25.85 -2.35
C GLU A 142 -2.56 -25.27 -3.09
N ASP A 143 -3.76 -25.38 -2.51
CA ASP A 143 -5.01 -24.88 -3.09
C ASP A 143 -5.49 -23.52 -2.51
N ASP A 144 -4.80 -23.03 -1.49
CA ASP A 144 -5.30 -21.95 -0.62
C ASP A 144 -4.57 -20.62 -0.84
N LEU A 145 -3.37 -20.60 -1.44
CA LEU A 145 -2.57 -19.38 -1.58
C LEU A 145 -2.38 -18.91 -3.01
N TYR A 146 -2.53 -17.61 -3.18
CA TYR A 146 -2.35 -16.88 -4.42
C TYR A 146 -1.44 -15.68 -4.12
N ILE A 147 -0.66 -15.25 -5.10
CA ILE A 147 0.12 -14.01 -4.99
C ILE A 147 -0.53 -12.95 -5.86
N THR A 148 -0.72 -11.76 -5.29
CA THR A 148 -1.05 -10.56 -6.05
C THR A 148 -0.31 -9.36 -5.48
N SER A 149 -0.20 -8.33 -6.29
CA SER A 149 0.21 -7.01 -5.87
C SER A 149 -0.89 -5.96 -6.03
N SER A 150 -2.07 -6.34 -6.51
CA SER A 150 -3.22 -5.47 -6.91
C SER A 150 -3.76 -4.45 -5.88
N MET A 151 -3.19 -4.39 -4.68
CA MET A 151 -3.54 -3.43 -3.61
C MET A 151 -2.30 -2.78 -2.96
N SER A 152 -1.12 -2.91 -3.59
CA SER A 152 0.16 -2.42 -3.08
C SER A 152 0.48 -1.07 -3.72
N HIS A 153 0.89 -0.08 -2.93
CA HIS A 153 1.25 1.23 -3.49
C HIS A 153 2.67 1.25 -4.05
N VAL A 154 3.60 0.48 -3.47
CA VAL A 154 4.97 0.26 -3.98
C VAL A 154 5.52 -1.07 -3.43
N PRO A 155 5.59 -2.16 -4.21
CA PRO A 155 6.17 -3.41 -3.74
C PRO A 155 7.70 -3.47 -3.81
N ILE A 156 8.40 -2.41 -4.20
CA ILE A 156 9.85 -2.45 -4.49
C ILE A 156 10.67 -2.25 -3.21
N ILE A 157 11.58 -3.18 -2.92
CA ILE A 157 12.55 -3.07 -1.80
C ILE A 157 13.85 -2.40 -2.25
N ASN A 158 14.32 -2.80 -3.43
CA ASN A 158 15.53 -2.33 -4.09
C ASN A 158 15.49 -2.78 -5.56
N GLN A 159 16.55 -2.44 -6.33
CA GLN A 159 16.75 -2.94 -7.68
C GLN A 159 16.58 -4.47 -7.76
N ASN A 160 15.47 -4.88 -8.37
CA ASN A 160 15.07 -6.25 -8.63
C ASN A 160 14.57 -7.09 -7.44
N GLU A 161 14.32 -6.50 -6.27
CA GLU A 161 13.61 -7.17 -5.18
C GLU A 161 12.23 -6.54 -4.93
N TYR A 162 11.22 -7.40 -4.85
CA TYR A 162 9.82 -7.03 -4.69
C TYR A 162 9.24 -7.75 -3.48
N VAL A 163 8.40 -7.10 -2.70
CA VAL A 163 7.47 -7.76 -1.78
C VAL A 163 6.19 -8.02 -2.56
N LEU A 164 5.67 -9.24 -2.48
CA LEU A 164 4.38 -9.59 -3.04
C LEU A 164 3.47 -10.05 -1.91
N GLN A 165 2.20 -9.66 -1.98
CA GLN A 165 1.21 -10.09 -1.00
C GLN A 165 0.74 -11.50 -1.33
N VAL A 166 0.71 -12.34 -0.30
CA VAL A 166 0.07 -13.65 -0.35
C VAL A 166 -1.36 -13.49 0.16
N PHE A 167 -2.34 -13.97 -0.61
CA PHE A 167 -3.76 -13.90 -0.25
C PHE A 167 -4.47 -15.22 -0.51
N ARG A 168 -5.68 -15.36 0.03
CA ARG A 168 -6.40 -16.64 0.09
C ARG A 168 -7.79 -16.54 -0.55
N PRO A 169 -7.97 -16.92 -1.82
CA PRO A 169 -9.25 -16.72 -2.49
C PRO A 169 -10.37 -17.67 -2.04
N ASN A 170 -10.06 -18.83 -1.45
CA ASN A 170 -11.01 -19.93 -1.27
C ASN A 170 -11.43 -20.21 0.19
N LEU A 171 -11.10 -19.33 1.14
CA LEU A 171 -11.30 -19.57 2.57
C LEU A 171 -12.65 -19.06 3.09
N GLN A 172 -13.71 -19.79 2.80
CA GLN A 172 -14.97 -19.59 3.53
C GLN A 172 -15.03 -20.30 4.89
N MET A 173 -14.08 -21.19 5.27
CA MET A 173 -14.26 -22.04 6.48
C MET A 173 -13.02 -22.48 7.31
N LYS A 174 -11.79 -21.96 7.14
CA LYS A 174 -10.65 -22.34 8.04
C LYS A 174 -10.25 -21.17 8.95
N ALA A 175 -10.19 -21.40 10.26
CA ALA A 175 -10.17 -20.37 11.31
C ALA A 175 -8.77 -19.99 11.87
N ASP A 176 -7.69 -20.33 11.18
CA ASP A 176 -6.32 -20.17 11.73
C ASP A 176 -5.49 -19.14 10.97
N TYR A 177 -5.99 -17.89 10.86
CA TYR A 177 -5.31 -16.79 10.16
C TYR A 177 -3.84 -16.58 10.58
N PRO A 178 -3.46 -16.60 11.88
CA PRO A 178 -2.10 -16.27 12.31
C PRO A 178 -0.99 -17.21 11.82
N GLU A 179 -1.33 -18.37 11.26
CA GLU A 179 -0.33 -19.26 10.66
C GLU A 179 -0.07 -18.97 9.18
N TYR A 180 -0.86 -18.10 8.55
CA TYR A 180 -0.74 -17.81 7.13
C TYR A 180 0.23 -16.66 6.86
N PRO A 181 1.17 -16.82 5.92
CA PRO A 181 2.08 -15.75 5.55
C PRO A 181 1.30 -14.63 4.84
N LEU A 182 1.67 -13.39 5.11
CA LEU A 182 1.12 -12.20 4.46
C LEU A 182 1.92 -11.80 3.22
N PHE A 183 3.22 -12.08 3.21
CA PHE A 183 4.13 -11.58 2.19
C PHE A 183 5.21 -12.59 1.81
N VAL A 184 5.66 -12.51 0.57
CA VAL A 184 6.90 -13.12 0.08
C VAL A 184 7.77 -12.04 -0.55
N LYS A 185 9.08 -12.24 -0.53
CA LYS A 185 10.01 -11.46 -1.34
C LYS A 185 10.27 -12.20 -2.65
N MET A 186 10.13 -11.52 -3.78
CA MET A 186 10.57 -11.97 -5.08
C MET A 186 11.86 -11.26 -5.46
N ARG A 187 12.90 -12.02 -5.80
CA ARG A 187 14.14 -11.51 -6.37
C ARG A 187 14.23 -11.89 -7.84
N ILE A 188 14.58 -10.93 -8.68
CA ILE A 188 14.89 -11.14 -10.10
C ILE A 188 16.37 -10.81 -10.27
N ASP A 189 17.17 -11.70 -10.85
CA ASP A 189 18.59 -11.40 -11.08
C ASP A 189 18.84 -10.80 -12.48
N GLU A 190 20.09 -10.42 -12.75
CA GLU A 190 20.54 -9.88 -14.05
C GLU A 190 20.25 -10.80 -15.25
N ASN A 191 20.07 -12.10 -15.01
CA ASN A 191 19.75 -13.10 -16.02
C ASN A 191 18.24 -13.41 -16.07
N LEU A 192 17.42 -12.56 -15.43
CA LEU A 192 15.97 -12.71 -15.29
C LEU A 192 15.56 -14.04 -14.62
N ARG A 193 16.43 -14.61 -13.78
CA ARG A 193 16.06 -15.74 -12.91
C ARG A 193 15.28 -15.20 -11.72
N VAL A 194 14.20 -15.89 -11.41
CA VAL A 194 13.25 -15.46 -10.37
C VAL A 194 13.31 -16.42 -9.19
N GLU A 195 13.50 -15.87 -8.00
CA GLU A 195 13.49 -16.56 -6.72
C GLU A 195 12.36 -15.99 -5.85
N LEU A 196 11.62 -16.86 -5.14
CA LEU A 196 10.69 -16.45 -4.09
C LEU A 196 11.27 -16.85 -2.74
N ILE A 197 11.26 -15.92 -1.80
CA ILE A 197 11.81 -16.03 -0.45
C ILE A 197 10.67 -15.72 0.53
N PRO A 198 10.36 -16.60 1.48
CA PRO A 198 9.30 -16.35 2.44
C PRO A 198 9.75 -15.25 3.42
N LEU A 199 8.82 -14.38 3.79
CA LEU A 199 9.03 -13.42 4.86
C LEU A 199 8.31 -13.90 6.11
N ASP A 200 8.93 -13.74 7.28
CA ASP A 200 8.39 -14.15 8.57
C ASP A 200 7.35 -13.16 9.07
N ILE A 201 6.33 -12.92 8.25
CA ILE A 201 5.24 -11.96 8.48
C ILE A 201 3.92 -12.71 8.30
N PHE A 202 3.19 -12.85 9.39
CA PHE A 202 1.92 -13.55 9.43
C PHE A 202 0.79 -12.61 9.84
N PHE A 203 -0.44 -13.08 9.68
CA PHE A 203 -1.59 -12.34 10.19
C PHE A 203 -1.44 -12.08 11.70
N PRO A 204 -1.76 -10.87 12.18
CA PRO A 204 -1.75 -10.60 13.60
C PRO A 204 -2.78 -11.45 14.35
N GLU A 205 -2.53 -11.70 15.63
CA GLU A 205 -3.41 -12.49 16.51
C GLU A 205 -4.87 -12.00 16.56
N GLU A 206 -5.12 -10.72 16.27
CA GLU A 206 -6.46 -10.13 16.21
C GLU A 206 -7.32 -10.69 15.05
N PHE A 207 -6.71 -11.37 14.07
CA PHE A 207 -7.42 -12.09 13.00
C PHE A 207 -7.91 -13.48 13.40
N LYS A 208 -7.73 -13.90 14.66
CA LYS A 208 -8.34 -15.15 15.16
C LYS A 208 -9.86 -15.05 15.10
N THR A 209 -10.45 -15.64 14.06
CA THR A 209 -11.89 -15.66 13.85
C THR A 209 -12.55 -16.73 14.72
N GLN A 210 -13.81 -16.47 15.11
CA GLN A 210 -14.67 -17.56 15.57
C GLN A 210 -15.00 -18.47 14.37
N PRO A 211 -15.28 -19.77 14.59
CA PRO A 211 -15.73 -20.66 13.52
C PRO A 211 -16.88 -20.02 12.71
N ASN A 212 -16.75 -20.02 11.37
CA ASN A 212 -17.71 -19.44 10.40
C ASN A 212 -17.73 -17.90 10.27
N SER A 213 -16.66 -17.19 10.68
CA SER A 213 -16.45 -15.77 10.33
C SER A 213 -15.25 -15.60 9.39
N THR A 214 -15.35 -14.67 8.43
CA THR A 214 -14.30 -14.39 7.44
C THR A 214 -14.06 -12.89 7.33
N TYR A 215 -12.79 -12.50 7.15
CA TYR A 215 -12.44 -11.11 6.86
C TYR A 215 -12.58 -10.77 5.37
N ALA A 216 -12.90 -11.75 4.51
CA ALA A 216 -13.13 -11.58 3.07
C ALA A 216 -12.13 -10.61 2.40
N GLN A 217 -12.60 -9.56 1.72
CA GLN A 217 -11.73 -8.58 1.04
C GLN A 217 -10.89 -7.72 2.02
N HIS A 218 -11.26 -7.68 3.30
CA HIS A 218 -10.57 -6.88 4.32
C HIS A 218 -9.31 -7.56 4.88
N GLU A 219 -9.05 -8.83 4.51
CA GLU A 219 -7.83 -9.54 4.91
C GLU A 219 -6.57 -9.09 4.14
N ARG A 220 -6.71 -8.20 3.15
CA ARG A 220 -5.60 -7.71 2.34
C ARG A 220 -5.03 -6.44 2.95
N PRO A 221 -3.85 -6.48 3.60
CA PRO A 221 -3.20 -5.26 4.04
C PRO A 221 -2.78 -4.41 2.84
N LYS A 222 -2.92 -3.09 2.98
CA LYS A 222 -2.24 -2.14 2.11
C LYS A 222 -0.87 -1.86 2.70
N TYR A 223 0.14 -1.77 1.83
CA TYR A 223 1.52 -1.61 2.28
C TYR A 223 2.36 -0.78 1.31
N ASN A 224 3.44 -0.25 1.86
CA ASN A 224 4.56 0.36 1.16
C ASN A 224 5.87 -0.17 1.76
N ILE A 225 6.98 0.16 1.12
CA ILE A 225 8.32 -0.10 1.62
C ILE A 225 9.05 1.23 1.77
N THR A 226 9.70 1.44 2.92
CA THR A 226 10.46 2.66 3.25
C THR A 226 11.60 2.32 4.20
N ASP A 227 12.81 2.83 3.95
CA ASP A 227 14.02 2.61 4.78
C ASP A 227 14.23 1.19 5.32
N ASN A 228 14.19 0.19 4.44
CA ASN A 228 14.28 -1.25 4.78
C ASN A 228 13.12 -1.78 5.63
N HIS A 229 11.99 -1.10 5.68
CA HIS A 229 10.79 -1.57 6.37
C HIS A 229 9.66 -1.84 5.39
N ILE A 230 8.97 -2.96 5.57
CA ILE A 230 7.62 -3.13 5.05
C ILE A 230 6.68 -2.50 6.05
N VAL A 231 5.98 -1.45 5.66
CA VAL A 231 4.99 -0.79 6.51
C VAL A 231 3.62 -1.08 5.94
N PHE A 232 2.74 -1.63 6.77
CA PHE A 232 1.45 -2.11 6.31
C PHE A 232 0.35 -1.89 7.34
N GLY A 233 -0.88 -1.81 6.85
CA GLY A 233 -2.08 -1.68 7.66
C GLY A 233 -3.27 -2.29 6.96
N PHE A 234 -4.25 -2.72 7.74
CA PHE A 234 -5.49 -3.27 7.18
C PHE A 234 -6.51 -2.16 6.99
N GLY A 235 -7.34 -2.27 5.96
CA GLY A 235 -8.30 -1.22 5.60
C GLY A 235 -9.34 -0.93 6.69
N PHE A 236 -9.47 -1.77 7.70
CA PHE A 236 -10.44 -1.63 8.79
C PHE A 236 -9.84 -1.25 10.14
N SER A 237 -8.51 -1.05 10.19
CA SER A 237 -7.77 -0.81 11.43
C SER A 237 -6.85 0.40 11.30
N SER A 238 -6.85 1.22 12.35
CA SER A 238 -5.90 2.31 12.54
C SER A 238 -4.48 1.82 12.86
N LYS A 239 -4.34 0.55 13.23
CA LYS A 239 -3.07 -0.06 13.57
C LYS A 239 -2.16 -0.17 12.35
N VAL A 240 -0.91 0.22 12.54
CA VAL A 240 0.16 0.14 11.54
C VAL A 240 1.20 -0.85 12.03
N PHE A 241 1.65 -1.72 11.14
CA PHE A 241 2.69 -2.70 11.39
C PHE A 241 3.93 -2.32 10.59
N MET A 242 5.10 -2.50 11.20
CA MET A 242 6.39 -2.21 10.58
C MET A 242 7.28 -3.45 10.74
N TYR A 243 7.67 -4.04 9.62
CA TYR A 243 8.60 -5.18 9.58
C TYR A 243 9.93 -4.73 9.01
N ASN A 244 11.00 -4.87 9.78
CA ASN A 244 12.35 -4.52 9.37
C ASN A 244 12.99 -5.67 8.58
N LEU A 245 13.28 -5.43 7.31
CA LEU A 245 13.87 -6.39 6.37
C LEU A 245 15.31 -6.79 6.72
N ALA A 246 16.04 -5.96 7.46
CA ALA A 246 17.45 -6.21 7.78
C ALA A 246 17.64 -7.17 8.96
N ASN A 247 16.72 -7.15 9.93
CA ASN A 247 16.83 -7.96 11.15
C ASN A 247 15.62 -8.86 11.44
N SER A 248 14.63 -8.88 10.54
CA SER A 248 13.42 -9.70 10.65
C SER A 248 12.59 -9.44 11.91
N THR A 249 12.57 -8.20 12.40
CA THR A 249 11.75 -7.83 13.56
C THR A 249 10.48 -7.10 13.13
N MET A 250 9.38 -7.36 13.84
CA MET A 250 8.09 -6.72 13.63
C MET A 250 7.73 -5.85 14.84
N SER A 251 7.17 -4.67 14.58
CA SER A 251 6.58 -3.78 15.58
C SER A 251 5.23 -3.28 15.08
N SER A 252 4.44 -2.68 15.98
CA SER A 252 3.15 -2.10 15.63
C SER A 252 2.86 -0.84 16.44
N LEU A 253 2.10 0.08 15.85
CA LEU A 253 1.62 1.31 16.47
C LEU A 253 0.10 1.44 16.30
N ASP A 254 -0.58 1.82 17.38
CA ASP A 254 -2.01 2.13 17.35
C ASP A 254 -2.20 3.64 17.13
N LEU A 255 -2.51 4.04 15.90
CA LEU A 255 -2.60 5.45 15.50
C LEU A 255 -4.01 5.99 15.69
N LYS A 256 -4.31 6.52 16.89
CA LYS A 256 -5.66 6.98 17.24
C LYS A 256 -6.08 8.21 16.42
N ILE A 257 -7.08 8.03 15.56
CA ILE A 257 -7.76 9.11 14.82
C ILE A 257 -8.90 9.72 15.66
N GLU A 258 -9.26 10.97 15.36
CA GLU A 258 -10.38 11.68 16.00
C GLU A 258 -11.69 11.50 15.22
N ASN A 259 -11.63 11.50 13.88
CA ASN A 259 -12.78 11.45 12.99
C ASN A 259 -12.94 10.07 12.37
N GLY A 260 -13.74 9.21 13.00
CA GLY A 260 -14.06 7.87 12.49
C GLY A 260 -13.89 6.78 13.55
N THR A 261 -13.84 5.53 13.10
CA THR A 261 -13.63 4.35 13.95
C THR A 261 -12.21 3.84 13.81
N ASN A 262 -11.52 3.70 14.94
CA ASN A 262 -10.14 3.19 14.97
C ASN A 262 -10.03 1.69 14.63
N PHE A 263 -11.14 0.96 14.69
CA PHE A 263 -11.24 -0.45 14.37
C PHE A 263 -12.70 -0.79 14.03
N SER A 264 -12.92 -1.44 12.89
CA SER A 264 -14.25 -1.90 12.46
C SER A 264 -14.11 -3.28 11.80
N PRO A 265 -14.04 -4.39 12.57
CA PRO A 265 -13.89 -5.69 11.97
C PRO A 265 -15.13 -5.99 11.11
N PRO A 266 -15.01 -6.65 9.95
CA PRO A 266 -16.17 -7.04 9.18
C PRO A 266 -17.01 -8.05 9.96
N GLU A 267 -18.23 -7.65 10.32
CA GLU A 267 -19.27 -8.59 10.75
C GLU A 267 -19.78 -9.33 9.51
N SER A 268 -19.17 -10.46 9.16
CA SER A 268 -19.73 -11.36 8.13
C SER A 268 -20.23 -12.67 8.75
N THR A 269 -21.26 -12.60 9.59
CA THR A 269 -22.21 -13.72 9.61
C THR A 269 -23.09 -13.53 8.38
N GLY A 270 -23.03 -14.46 7.42
CA GLY A 270 -23.55 -14.35 6.05
C GLY A 270 -25.07 -14.18 5.86
N THR A 271 -25.76 -13.41 6.71
CA THR A 271 -27.19 -13.12 6.62
C THR A 271 -27.59 -11.72 7.07
N THR A 272 -26.67 -10.85 7.51
CA THR A 272 -27.04 -9.49 7.95
C THR A 272 -26.42 -8.44 7.04
N GLN A 273 -27.19 -7.96 6.05
CA GLN A 273 -27.02 -6.60 5.56
C GLN A 273 -27.35 -5.68 6.74
N ILE A 274 -26.34 -5.26 7.48
CA ILE A 274 -26.52 -4.27 8.54
C ILE A 274 -26.63 -2.92 7.86
N GLY A 275 -27.87 -2.40 7.81
CA GLY A 275 -28.15 -1.05 7.35
C GLY A 275 -27.32 -0.01 8.09
N ASN A 276 -27.00 1.06 7.36
CA ASN A 276 -26.59 2.36 7.89
C ASN A 276 -25.31 2.35 8.75
N THR A 277 -24.34 1.49 8.42
CA THR A 277 -23.08 1.47 9.16
C THR A 277 -22.11 2.47 8.55
N LEU A 278 -21.93 3.62 9.21
CA LEU A 278 -20.74 4.45 9.00
C LEU A 278 -19.53 3.63 9.42
N PHE A 279 -18.57 3.43 8.52
CA PHE A 279 -17.32 2.76 8.87
C PHE A 279 -16.13 3.49 8.27
N THR A 280 -14.99 3.41 8.95
CA THR A 280 -13.76 4.01 8.46
C THR A 280 -12.97 3.01 7.64
N SER A 281 -12.59 3.42 6.43
CA SER A 281 -11.62 2.71 5.60
C SER A 281 -10.29 3.45 5.59
N PHE A 282 -9.24 2.76 6.03
CA PHE A 282 -7.89 3.29 6.00
C PHE A 282 -7.16 2.90 4.72
N ASP A 283 -6.29 3.78 4.23
CA ASP A 283 -5.47 3.52 3.04
C ASP A 283 -4.12 2.87 3.39
N VAL A 284 -3.09 2.98 2.54
CA VAL A 284 -1.72 2.60 2.90
C VAL A 284 -1.15 3.57 3.96
N PRO A 285 -0.49 3.08 5.02
CA PRO A 285 0.31 3.95 5.90
C PRO A 285 1.59 4.37 5.18
N LEU A 286 1.95 5.66 5.25
CA LEU A 286 3.21 6.14 4.69
C LEU A 286 4.08 6.73 5.79
N ILE A 287 5.35 6.33 5.85
CA ILE A 287 6.30 6.76 6.89
C ILE A 287 7.49 7.44 6.24
N ASP A 288 7.84 8.59 6.79
CA ASP A 288 9.05 9.35 6.53
C ASP A 288 9.90 9.27 7.81
N PHE A 289 10.88 8.35 7.84
CA PHE A 289 11.74 8.19 9.02
C PHE A 289 12.74 9.34 9.16
N GLU A 290 13.13 10.00 8.06
CA GLU A 290 14.06 11.13 8.11
C GLU A 290 13.45 12.32 8.85
N ASN A 291 12.15 12.56 8.67
CA ASN A 291 11.43 13.67 9.29
C ASN A 291 10.53 13.25 10.46
N ASP A 292 10.65 12.01 10.94
CA ASP A 292 9.91 11.46 12.08
C ASP A 292 8.38 11.62 11.93
N LYS A 293 7.83 11.19 10.78
CA LYS A 293 6.40 11.37 10.47
C LYS A 293 5.75 10.13 9.90
N ILE A 294 4.53 9.86 10.36
CA ILE A 294 3.61 8.85 9.82
C ILE A 294 2.36 9.54 9.29
N PHE A 295 2.05 9.34 8.02
CA PHE A 295 0.86 9.84 7.34
C PHE A 295 -0.18 8.72 7.22
N ARG A 296 -1.39 9.00 7.71
CA ARG A 296 -2.52 8.07 7.67
C ARG A 296 -3.72 8.72 6.98
N PHE A 297 -3.94 8.36 5.72
CA PHE A 297 -5.16 8.70 5.02
C PHE A 297 -6.27 7.71 5.36
N HIS A 298 -7.46 8.23 5.67
CA HIS A 298 -8.65 7.43 5.89
C HIS A 298 -9.90 8.11 5.33
N ILE A 299 -10.93 7.32 5.10
CA ILE A 299 -12.21 7.78 4.58
C ILE A 299 -13.30 7.30 5.54
N ASP A 300 -14.12 8.23 6.00
CA ASP A 300 -15.38 7.91 6.65
C ASP A 300 -16.42 7.57 5.57
N ILE A 301 -16.88 6.32 5.56
CA ILE A 301 -17.73 5.77 4.50
C ILE A 301 -19.18 5.78 4.94
N ASN A 302 -20.00 6.46 4.14
CA ASN A 302 -21.45 6.34 4.15
C ASN A 302 -21.87 5.48 2.95
N GLU A 303 -22.24 4.22 3.21
CA GLU A 303 -22.63 3.28 2.15
C GLU A 303 -23.89 3.71 1.37
N GLU A 304 -24.80 4.46 1.99
CA GLU A 304 -26.02 4.94 1.32
C GLU A 304 -25.70 6.01 0.26
N ASN A 305 -24.62 6.76 0.46
CA ASN A 305 -24.24 7.83 -0.45
C ASN A 305 -22.73 8.05 -0.46
N SER A 306 -22.04 7.30 -1.32
CA SER A 306 -20.59 7.34 -1.47
C SER A 306 -20.03 8.72 -1.87
N MET A 307 -20.87 9.62 -2.39
CA MET A 307 -20.51 11.01 -2.68
C MET A 307 -20.33 11.85 -1.41
N ASN A 308 -20.94 11.44 -0.29
CA ASN A 308 -20.81 12.10 1.01
C ASN A 308 -19.66 11.56 1.85
N ASN A 309 -18.93 10.55 1.38
CA ASN A 309 -17.75 10.06 2.09
C ASN A 309 -16.73 11.20 2.24
N ILE A 310 -16.13 11.33 3.41
CA ILE A 310 -15.16 12.38 3.73
C ILE A 310 -13.79 11.75 3.89
N GLY A 311 -12.82 12.25 3.14
CA GLY A 311 -11.42 11.89 3.33
C GLY A 311 -10.77 12.73 4.42
N TYR A 312 -9.85 12.13 5.18
CA TYR A 312 -9.08 12.77 6.23
C TYR A 312 -7.62 12.35 6.14
N LEU A 313 -6.72 13.29 6.40
CA LEU A 313 -5.30 13.02 6.59
C LEU A 313 -4.97 13.26 8.06
N SER A 314 -4.47 12.23 8.73
CA SER A 314 -3.90 12.32 10.07
C SER A 314 -2.39 12.16 9.97
N VAL A 315 -1.64 12.97 10.72
CA VAL A 315 -0.17 12.87 10.81
C VAL A 315 0.22 12.61 12.25
N PHE A 316 1.15 11.70 12.44
CA PHE A 316 1.71 11.28 13.72
C PHE A 316 3.24 11.38 13.66
N ASP A 317 3.91 11.45 14.81
CA ASP A 317 5.33 11.11 14.89
C ASP A 317 5.53 9.58 14.90
N THR A 318 6.78 9.11 14.83
CA THR A 318 7.07 7.66 14.80
C THR A 318 6.86 6.97 16.15
N ASP A 319 6.64 7.73 17.23
CA ASP A 319 6.17 7.22 18.52
C ASP A 319 4.63 7.07 18.57
N GLY A 320 3.93 7.49 17.52
CA GLY A 320 2.48 7.39 17.38
C GLY A 320 1.69 8.53 18.04
N LYS A 321 2.35 9.61 18.47
CA LYS A 321 1.68 10.81 18.96
C LYS A 321 1.14 11.59 17.77
N LYS A 322 -0.15 11.90 17.81
CA LYS A 322 -0.79 12.68 16.75
C LYS A 322 -0.29 14.12 16.74
N LEU A 323 0.10 14.57 15.56
CA LEU A 323 0.55 15.93 15.27
C LEU A 323 -0.58 16.78 14.68
N MET A 324 -1.39 16.20 13.79
CA MET A 324 -2.55 16.87 13.21
C MET A 324 -3.57 15.88 12.64
N GLU A 325 -4.80 16.35 12.44
CA GLU A 325 -5.81 15.68 11.62
C GLU A 325 -6.66 16.72 10.89
N SER A 326 -6.79 16.57 9.57
CA SER A 326 -7.52 17.52 8.73
C SER A 326 -8.42 16.81 7.74
N SER A 327 -9.62 17.35 7.56
CA SER A 327 -10.49 16.92 6.47
C SER A 327 -9.90 17.34 5.13
N LEU A 328 -9.88 16.38 4.20
CA LEU A 328 -9.59 16.62 2.80
C LEU A 328 -10.87 16.84 1.99
N GLY A 329 -12.04 16.99 2.62
CA GLY A 329 -13.31 17.26 1.94
C GLY A 329 -14.04 16.00 1.48
N LYS A 330 -15.19 16.20 0.82
CA LYS A 330 -16.07 15.12 0.37
C LYS A 330 -15.66 14.57 -0.98
N ASN A 331 -16.00 13.31 -1.22
CA ASN A 331 -15.88 12.69 -2.54
C ASN A 331 -16.63 13.46 -3.64
N SER A 332 -17.74 14.13 -3.30
CA SER A 332 -18.47 15.02 -4.23
C SER A 332 -17.66 16.20 -4.73
N ASP A 333 -16.69 16.66 -3.94
CA ASP A 333 -15.90 17.84 -4.23
C ASP A 333 -14.59 17.43 -4.91
N ARG A 334 -13.94 16.40 -4.35
CA ARG A 334 -12.73 15.78 -4.87
C ARG A 334 -12.59 14.37 -4.30
N MET A 335 -12.66 13.37 -5.16
CA MET A 335 -12.30 12.01 -4.76
C MET A 335 -10.78 11.88 -4.85
N LEU A 336 -10.10 11.69 -3.72
CA LEU A 336 -8.64 11.55 -3.65
C LEU A 336 -8.26 10.08 -3.45
N ARG A 337 -7.25 9.61 -4.19
CA ARG A 337 -6.71 8.25 -4.09
C ARG A 337 -5.20 8.25 -4.30
N ASN A 338 -4.61 7.09 -4.04
CA ASN A 338 -3.21 6.76 -4.31
C ASN A 338 -2.23 7.70 -3.62
N PRO A 339 -2.18 7.64 -2.28
CA PRO A 339 -1.24 8.45 -1.55
C PRO A 339 0.20 7.97 -1.79
N PHE A 340 1.14 8.92 -1.87
CA PHE A 340 2.58 8.65 -1.92
C PHE A 340 3.37 9.76 -1.24
N LEU A 341 4.61 9.46 -0.85
CA LEU A 341 5.55 10.44 -0.28
C LEU A 341 6.61 10.82 -1.30
N LEU A 342 6.94 12.11 -1.32
CA LEU A 342 8.07 12.64 -2.07
C LEU A 342 8.64 13.86 -1.33
N ASP A 343 9.95 13.87 -1.09
CA ASP A 343 10.66 14.94 -0.37
C ASP A 343 10.00 15.31 0.99
N GLY A 344 9.55 14.29 1.72
CA GLY A 344 8.85 14.43 3.01
C GLY A 344 7.46 15.08 2.95
N GLN A 345 6.90 15.22 1.74
CA GLN A 345 5.57 15.78 1.50
C GLN A 345 4.61 14.67 1.08
N PHE A 346 3.35 14.82 1.48
CA PHE A 346 2.30 13.87 1.15
C PHE A 346 1.58 14.29 -0.13
N TYR A 347 1.41 13.35 -1.05
CA TYR A 347 0.76 13.59 -2.34
C TYR A 347 -0.41 12.63 -2.55
N MET A 348 -1.43 13.07 -3.27
CA MET A 348 -2.53 12.23 -3.76
C MET A 348 -3.00 12.66 -5.14
N ASN A 349 -3.64 11.75 -5.86
CA ASN A 349 -4.22 12.02 -7.18
C ASN A 349 -5.75 12.15 -7.11
N SER A 350 -6.34 12.95 -8.01
CA SER A 350 -7.78 12.93 -8.23
C SER A 350 -8.24 11.60 -8.84
N TYR A 351 -9.42 11.14 -8.43
CA TYR A 351 -10.07 9.90 -8.88
C TYR A 351 -11.44 10.16 -9.55
N PHE A 352 -11.93 11.40 -9.59
CA PHE A 352 -13.30 11.73 -10.04
C PHE A 352 -13.38 12.43 -11.42
N PRO A 353 -14.39 12.09 -12.25
CA PRO A 353 -15.09 10.81 -12.30
C PRO A 353 -14.19 9.76 -12.98
N ALA A 354 -14.52 8.49 -12.81
CA ALA A 354 -13.86 7.32 -13.41
C ALA A 354 -13.86 7.28 -14.96
N THR A 355 -14.11 8.40 -15.62
CA THR A 355 -13.96 8.64 -17.05
C THR A 355 -12.65 9.37 -17.28
N GLU A 356 -11.66 8.61 -17.75
CA GLU A 356 -10.78 9.03 -18.83
C GLU A 356 -10.50 10.54 -18.90
N ALA A 357 -9.59 11.02 -18.04
CA ALA A 357 -9.28 12.43 -17.99
C ALA A 357 -8.06 12.73 -18.87
N GLU A 358 -8.17 13.76 -19.72
CA GLU A 358 -7.06 14.34 -20.48
C GLU A 358 -6.03 15.01 -19.55
N ASN A 359 -6.45 15.31 -18.31
CA ASN A 359 -5.62 15.88 -17.27
C ASN A 359 -5.74 15.07 -15.98
N LEU A 360 -4.64 14.89 -15.25
CA LEU A 360 -4.67 14.34 -13.89
C LEU A 360 -4.23 15.41 -12.91
N ASP A 361 -5.04 15.62 -11.89
CA ASP A 361 -4.72 16.52 -10.80
C ASP A 361 -3.95 15.79 -9.71
N PHE A 362 -2.82 16.38 -9.31
CA PHE A 362 -2.00 16.01 -8.17
C PHE A 362 -2.20 17.05 -7.07
N TYR A 363 -2.41 16.58 -5.85
CA TYR A 363 -2.53 17.40 -4.66
C TYR A 363 -1.31 17.15 -3.79
N LYS A 364 -0.53 18.21 -3.54
CA LYS A 364 0.55 18.22 -2.57
C LYS A 364 0.00 18.77 -1.26
N PHE A 365 0.26 18.07 -0.17
CA PHE A 365 -0.13 18.44 1.18
C PHE A 365 1.14 18.71 1.99
N SER A 366 1.33 19.97 2.37
CA SER A 366 2.52 20.43 3.10
C SER A 366 2.15 20.77 4.54
N LEU A 367 2.96 20.31 5.48
CA LEU A 367 2.81 20.64 6.90
C LEU A 367 3.52 21.96 7.20
N ILE A 368 2.81 22.89 7.82
CA ILE A 368 3.35 24.19 8.26
C ILE A 368 3.25 24.26 9.78
N GLU A 369 4.37 24.51 10.46
CA GLU A 369 4.38 24.75 11.91
C GLU A 369 3.68 26.06 12.25
N LYS A 370 2.82 26.04 13.26
CA LYS A 370 2.11 27.23 13.76
C LYS A 370 2.97 28.17 14.59
#